data_AF-A0A522TGT5-F1
#
_entry.id   AF-A0A522TGT5-F1
#
_cell.length_a   1.000
_cell.length_b   1.000
_cell.length_c   1.000
_cell.angle_alpha   90.00
_cell.angle_beta   90.00
_cell.angle_gamma   90.00
#
_symmetry.space_group_name_H-M   'P 1'
#
loop_
_entity.id
_entity.type
_entity.pdbx_description
1 polymer ?
#
loop_
_entity_poly.entity_id
_entity_poly.type
_entity_poly.pdbx_seq_one_letter_code
_entity_poly.pdbx_strand_id
1 'polypeptide(L)'
;MKELTVTHHSAAASATVERIAGPAPGQYWRARHDVEGRDDTRGKYNGVDAGEVLLLQDIEKADGDDHVIVLAPHPGWERCYQIPLRIHADDFEKDWELAHDGDAVRSREMAALIDAMRLTQEAMSQPPPVDAEALRLGQEPRLNVGGATGQELATEDGLKAMTQHADALKASADAQVAWIKEHSDELGDQARALARFHQEKASALLANAKNQLSDLDRLRGMVTNLEIYTGQGVEVLPLANGEPAARDEPLVIYQDLLSFDEELLLCLDQGGLDHTMVDQVAKALEDPALVRQMIPSPRGVVLVRFRGGYKEF
;
A
#
# COMPACT_ATOMS: atom_id res chain seq x y z
N MET A 1 -15.25 64.58 24.45
CA MET A 1 -16.37 64.16 23.57
C MET A 1 -15.96 64.47 22.14
N LYS A 2 -15.84 63.54 21.19
CA LYS A 2 -16.06 62.10 21.15
C LYS A 2 -14.98 61.52 20.22
N GLU A 3 -14.46 60.36 20.62
CA GLU A 3 -13.37 59.62 19.99
C GLU A 3 -13.75 59.13 18.58
N LEU A 4 -12.77 59.15 17.67
CA LEU A 4 -12.80 58.35 16.45
C LEU A 4 -12.65 56.88 16.85
N THR A 5 -13.73 56.12 16.79
CA THR A 5 -13.67 54.67 16.93
C THR A 5 -13.44 54.08 15.54
N VAL A 6 -12.20 53.67 15.27
CA VAL A 6 -11.88 52.81 14.11
C VAL A 6 -12.33 51.40 14.48
N THR A 7 -13.47 50.98 13.95
CA THR A 7 -13.95 49.60 14.08
C THR A 7 -13.06 48.71 13.22
N HIS A 8 -12.12 48.01 13.84
CA HIS A 8 -11.49 46.86 13.22
C HIS A 8 -12.57 45.80 12.96
N HIS A 9 -12.97 45.64 11.70
CA HIS A 9 -13.75 44.49 11.30
C HIS A 9 -12.87 43.25 11.53
N SER A 10 -13.30 42.43 12.48
CA SER A 10 -12.76 41.13 12.83
C SER A 10 -12.39 40.37 11.56
N ALA A 11 -11.14 39.90 11.51
CA ALA A 11 -10.66 38.97 10.51
C ALA A 11 -11.67 37.83 10.40
N ALA A 12 -12.34 37.76 9.24
CA ALA A 12 -13.12 36.59 8.89
C ALA A 12 -12.18 35.40 9.04
N ALA A 13 -12.44 34.56 10.04
CA ALA A 13 -11.77 33.29 10.20
C ALA A 13 -11.88 32.60 8.84
N SER A 14 -10.76 32.45 8.14
CA SER A 14 -10.74 31.58 6.97
C SER A 14 -11.13 30.22 7.51
N ALA A 15 -12.37 29.81 7.24
CA ALA A 15 -12.74 28.43 7.38
C ALA A 15 -11.84 27.70 6.38
N THR A 16 -10.72 27.17 6.86
CA THR A 16 -10.02 26.10 6.17
C THR A 16 -11.04 24.99 6.11
N VAL A 17 -11.76 24.92 4.99
CA VAL A 17 -12.51 23.74 4.63
C VAL A 17 -11.43 22.72 4.35
N GLU A 18 -10.99 22.02 5.40
CA GLU A 18 -10.31 20.76 5.23
C GLU A 18 -11.30 19.90 4.46
N ARG A 19 -11.08 19.82 3.16
CA ARG A 19 -11.70 18.81 2.33
C ARG A 19 -11.24 17.52 3.00
N ILE A 20 -12.13 16.87 3.75
CA ILE A 20 -11.87 15.59 4.41
C ILE A 20 -11.32 14.71 3.29
N ALA A 21 -10.01 14.49 3.32
CA ALA A 21 -9.38 13.66 2.31
C ALA A 21 -10.00 12.28 2.51
N GLY A 22 -10.62 11.75 1.46
CA GLY A 22 -11.14 10.40 1.48
C GLY A 22 -10.05 9.39 1.84
N PRO A 23 -10.41 8.12 2.06
CA PRO A 23 -9.45 7.07 2.30
C PRO A 23 -8.32 7.12 1.26
N ALA A 24 -7.08 7.08 1.74
CA ALA A 24 -5.90 7.07 0.91
C ALA A 24 -4.90 6.01 1.40
N PRO A 25 -4.25 5.27 0.49
CA PRO A 25 -3.19 4.34 0.85
C PRO A 25 -2.09 5.02 1.67
N GLY A 26 -1.60 4.33 2.70
CA GLY A 26 -0.61 4.86 3.65
C GLY A 26 -1.20 5.50 4.90
N GLN A 27 -2.53 5.63 5.00
CA GLN A 27 -3.22 6.11 6.21
C GLN A 27 -3.56 4.96 7.17
N TYR A 28 -3.63 5.27 8.45
CA TYR A 28 -4.12 4.36 9.49
C TYR A 28 -5.59 4.62 9.80
N TRP A 29 -6.34 3.54 9.98
CA TRP A 29 -7.77 3.57 10.26
C TRP A 29 -8.08 2.70 11.47
N ARG A 30 -9.00 3.18 12.31
CA ARG A 30 -9.40 2.54 13.57
C ARG A 30 -10.81 1.98 13.45
N ALA A 31 -11.01 0.76 13.92
CA ALA A 31 -12.34 0.16 14.03
C ALA A 31 -13.15 0.86 15.14
N ARG A 32 -14.35 1.34 14.83
CA ARG A 32 -15.22 2.08 15.79
C ARG A 32 -15.92 1.15 16.79
N HIS A 33 -16.22 -0.07 16.35
CA HIS A 33 -16.87 -1.12 17.12
C HIS A 33 -16.29 -2.46 16.67
N ASP A 34 -16.68 -3.54 17.34
CA ASP A 34 -16.33 -4.88 16.91
C ASP A 34 -16.91 -5.10 15.49
N VAL A 35 -16.05 -5.42 14.55
CA VAL A 35 -16.41 -5.70 13.16
C VAL A 35 -16.47 -7.20 13.03
N GLU A 36 -17.65 -7.76 12.75
CA GLU A 36 -17.80 -9.19 12.54
C GLU A 36 -17.09 -9.63 11.25
N GLY A 37 -16.42 -10.79 11.30
CA GLY A 37 -15.77 -11.37 10.14
C GLY A 37 -16.78 -11.70 9.04
N ARG A 38 -16.41 -11.44 7.78
CA ARG A 38 -17.25 -11.63 6.60
C ARG A 38 -16.47 -12.41 5.55
N ASP A 39 -17.14 -13.37 4.89
CA ASP A 39 -16.62 -14.09 3.71
C ASP A 39 -17.75 -14.18 2.68
N ASP A 40 -18.03 -13.05 2.02
CA ASP A 40 -19.05 -12.92 0.98
C ASP A 40 -18.54 -12.08 -0.20
N THR A 41 -19.44 -11.72 -1.12
CA THR A 41 -19.09 -10.90 -2.31
C THR A 41 -18.72 -9.45 -1.97
N ARG A 42 -19.08 -8.94 -0.80
CA ARG A 42 -18.79 -7.57 -0.34
C ARG A 42 -17.53 -7.49 0.51
N GLY A 43 -17.02 -8.60 1.03
CA GLY A 43 -15.76 -8.57 1.74
C GLY A 43 -15.27 -9.93 2.21
N LYS A 44 -13.95 -10.00 2.40
CA LYS A 44 -13.27 -11.16 2.97
C LYS A 44 -12.31 -10.70 4.05
N TYR A 45 -12.68 -10.90 5.30
CA TYR A 45 -11.88 -10.54 6.46
C TYR A 45 -12.31 -11.28 7.72
N ASN A 46 -11.34 -11.48 8.62
CA ASN A 46 -11.61 -11.95 9.97
C ASN A 46 -12.17 -10.80 10.82
N GLY A 47 -12.87 -11.12 11.90
CA GLY A 47 -13.41 -10.10 12.79
C GLY A 47 -12.29 -9.22 13.37
N VAL A 48 -12.60 -7.95 13.59
CA VAL A 48 -11.68 -6.94 14.13
C VAL A 48 -12.29 -6.36 15.39
N ASP A 49 -11.53 -6.38 16.48
CA ASP A 49 -11.99 -5.83 17.75
C ASP A 49 -12.06 -4.30 17.71
N ALA A 50 -12.99 -3.72 18.47
CA ALA A 50 -13.14 -2.27 18.59
C ALA A 50 -11.83 -1.60 19.03
N GLY A 51 -11.45 -0.53 18.34
CA GLY A 51 -10.27 0.27 18.66
C GLY A 51 -8.97 -0.20 18.00
N GLU A 52 -8.97 -1.35 17.34
CA GLU A 52 -7.83 -1.84 16.55
C GLU A 52 -7.49 -0.90 15.39
N VAL A 53 -6.20 -0.69 15.15
CA VAL A 53 -5.70 0.22 14.13
C VAL A 53 -5.02 -0.56 13.02
N LEU A 54 -5.50 -0.39 11.79
CA LEU A 54 -4.98 -1.06 10.60
C LEU A 54 -4.50 -0.05 9.56
N LEU A 55 -3.50 -0.44 8.78
CA LEU A 55 -2.97 0.36 7.67
C LEU A 55 -3.82 0.14 6.42
N LEU A 56 -4.26 1.22 5.77
CA LEU A 56 -4.82 1.17 4.42
C LEU A 56 -3.69 0.97 3.42
N GLN A 57 -3.65 -0.20 2.78
CA GLN A 57 -2.60 -0.57 1.83
C GLN A 57 -2.90 -0.14 0.41
N ASP A 58 -4.15 -0.32 -0.02
CA ASP A 58 -4.56 -0.08 -1.40
C ASP A 58 -6.07 0.21 -1.49
N ILE A 59 -6.45 0.86 -2.59
CA ILE A 59 -7.85 1.11 -2.96
C ILE A 59 -8.03 0.63 -4.39
N GLU A 60 -8.77 -0.46 -4.55
CA GLU A 60 -9.13 -0.98 -5.86
C GLU A 60 -10.33 -0.20 -6.39
N LYS A 61 -10.16 0.35 -7.59
CA LYS A 61 -11.19 1.14 -8.27
C LYS A 61 -11.95 0.30 -9.29
N ALA A 62 -13.26 0.51 -9.38
CA ALA A 62 -14.11 0.01 -10.45
C ALA A 62 -14.81 1.21 -11.12
N ASP A 63 -14.75 1.29 -12.45
CA ASP A 63 -15.31 2.41 -13.23
C ASP A 63 -14.86 3.82 -12.81
N GLY A 64 -13.70 3.92 -12.15
CA GLY A 64 -13.12 5.18 -11.66
C GLY A 64 -13.46 5.52 -10.21
N ASP A 65 -14.44 4.84 -9.63
CA ASP A 65 -14.86 5.00 -8.24
C ASP A 65 -14.18 3.97 -7.33
N ASP A 66 -14.01 4.32 -6.05
CA ASP A 66 -13.42 3.43 -5.05
C ASP A 66 -14.38 2.27 -4.78
N HIS A 67 -13.93 1.04 -5.01
CA HIS A 67 -14.76 -0.15 -4.94
C HIS A 67 -14.42 -1.04 -3.75
N VAL A 68 -13.12 -1.31 -3.54
CA VAL A 68 -12.63 -2.16 -2.45
C VAL A 68 -11.47 -1.49 -1.74
N ILE A 69 -11.61 -1.32 -0.43
CA ILE A 69 -10.55 -0.88 0.48
C ILE A 69 -9.79 -2.11 0.98
N VAL A 70 -8.47 -2.09 0.84
CA VAL A 70 -7.59 -3.17 1.27
C VAL A 70 -6.79 -2.71 2.50
N LEU A 71 -7.06 -3.31 3.65
CA LEU A 71 -6.30 -3.06 4.89
C LEU A 71 -5.27 -4.16 5.14
N ALA A 72 -4.10 -3.76 5.62
CA ALA A 72 -3.09 -4.68 6.13
C ALA A 72 -3.64 -5.42 7.35
N PRO A 73 -3.32 -6.72 7.53
CA PRO A 73 -3.53 -7.37 8.81
C PRO A 73 -2.64 -6.71 9.87
N HIS A 74 -3.10 -6.70 11.12
CA HIS A 74 -2.31 -6.15 12.22
C HIS A 74 -1.01 -6.96 12.38
N PRO A 75 0.17 -6.32 12.45
CA PRO A 75 1.45 -7.04 12.54
C PRO A 75 1.59 -7.94 13.78
N GLY A 76 0.93 -7.55 14.87
CA GLY A 76 0.87 -8.30 16.13
C GLY A 76 -0.04 -9.53 16.11
N TRP A 77 -0.93 -9.70 15.13
CA TRP A 77 -1.83 -10.86 15.10
C TRP A 77 -1.08 -12.15 14.77
N GLU A 78 -1.65 -13.29 15.18
CA GLU A 78 -1.13 -14.61 14.86
C GLU A 78 -1.08 -14.86 13.35
N ARG A 79 -0.23 -15.81 12.94
CA ARG A 79 0.04 -16.09 11.53
C ARG A 79 -1.21 -16.45 10.72
N CYS A 80 -2.19 -17.12 11.32
CA CYS A 80 -3.46 -17.47 10.67
C CYS A 80 -4.33 -16.26 10.33
N TYR A 81 -4.11 -15.12 10.99
CA TYR A 81 -4.83 -13.86 10.77
C TYR A 81 -4.04 -12.87 9.90
N GLN A 82 -2.89 -13.27 9.32
CA GLN A 82 -2.05 -12.43 8.45
C GLN A 82 -2.56 -12.38 7.00
N ILE A 83 -3.86 -12.15 6.82
CA ILE A 83 -4.51 -12.02 5.51
C ILE A 83 -5.06 -10.60 5.39
N PRO A 84 -4.79 -9.88 4.28
CA PRO A 84 -5.34 -8.55 4.06
C PRO A 84 -6.87 -8.54 4.12
N LEU A 85 -7.43 -7.53 4.77
CA LEU A 85 -8.87 -7.35 4.86
C LEU A 85 -9.34 -6.59 3.63
N ARG A 86 -10.30 -7.17 2.92
CA ARG A 86 -10.90 -6.57 1.73
C ARG A 86 -12.33 -6.18 2.05
N ILE A 87 -12.61 -4.88 2.05
CA ILE A 87 -13.89 -4.31 2.49
C ILE A 87 -14.44 -3.45 1.35
N HIS A 88 -15.71 -3.63 1.00
CA HIS A 88 -16.36 -2.75 0.03
C HIS A 88 -16.38 -1.29 0.54
N ALA A 89 -16.11 -0.33 -0.34
CA ALA A 89 -15.98 1.08 0.04
C ALA A 89 -17.23 1.64 0.77
N ASP A 90 -18.44 1.28 0.32
CA ASP A 90 -19.71 1.68 0.95
C ASP A 90 -19.88 1.26 2.42
N ASP A 91 -19.21 0.18 2.82
CA ASP A 91 -19.31 -0.35 4.18
C ASP A 91 -18.15 0.16 5.06
N PHE A 92 -17.03 0.54 4.45
CA PHE A 92 -15.84 1.00 5.15
C PHE A 92 -16.07 2.24 6.02
N GLU A 93 -16.72 3.28 5.50
CA GLU A 93 -16.91 4.55 6.23
C GLU A 93 -17.84 4.42 7.45
N LYS A 94 -18.64 3.34 7.52
CA LYS A 94 -19.56 3.09 8.64
C LYS A 94 -18.82 2.56 9.86
N ASP A 95 -17.89 1.65 9.62
CA ASP A 95 -17.25 0.85 10.67
C ASP A 95 -15.87 1.44 11.07
N TRP A 96 -15.29 2.31 10.25
CA TRP A 96 -13.92 2.81 10.42
C TRP A 96 -13.84 4.33 10.61
N GLU A 97 -12.80 4.79 11.30
CA GLU A 97 -12.44 6.20 11.42
C GLU A 97 -10.95 6.42 11.18
N LEU A 98 -10.59 7.62 10.71
CA LEU A 98 -9.20 7.97 10.45
C LEU A 98 -8.41 8.09 11.77
N ALA A 99 -7.36 7.30 11.90
CA ALA A 99 -6.50 7.28 13.09
C ALA A 99 -5.29 8.20 12.90
N HIS A 100 -5.43 9.48 13.27
CA HIS A 100 -4.33 10.46 13.23
C HIS A 100 -3.14 10.07 14.13
N ASP A 101 -3.38 9.23 15.14
CA ASP A 101 -2.36 8.72 16.05
C ASP A 101 -1.82 7.34 15.65
N GLY A 102 -2.17 6.82 14.47
CA GLY A 102 -1.81 5.46 14.04
C GLY A 102 -0.30 5.16 14.07
N ASP A 103 0.53 6.10 13.60
CA ASP A 103 1.99 5.99 13.70
C ASP A 103 2.48 5.91 15.16
N ALA A 104 1.84 6.66 16.06
CA ALA A 104 2.18 6.66 17.48
C ALA A 104 1.72 5.36 18.15
N VAL A 105 0.55 4.83 17.78
CA VAL A 105 0.07 3.49 18.20
C VAL A 105 1.08 2.43 17.79
N ARG A 106 1.45 2.38 16.50
CA ARG A 106 2.45 1.42 15.98
C ARG A 106 3.81 1.54 16.64
N SER A 107 4.26 2.77 16.91
CA SER A 107 5.53 3.00 17.60
C SER A 107 5.51 2.47 19.03
N ARG A 108 4.38 2.63 19.75
CA ARG A 108 4.20 2.08 21.10
C ARG A 108 4.19 0.56 21.11
N GLU A 109 3.47 -0.07 20.18
CA GLU A 109 3.41 -1.53 20.05
C GLU A 109 4.78 -2.13 19.74
N MET A 110 5.51 -1.54 18.80
CA MET A 110 6.87 -1.96 18.48
C MET A 110 7.82 -1.80 19.67
N ALA A 111 7.70 -0.70 20.42
CA ALA A 111 8.49 -0.51 21.64
C ALA A 111 8.16 -1.54 22.72
N ALA A 112 6.88 -1.86 22.91
CA ALA A 112 6.45 -2.91 23.84
C ALA A 112 6.97 -4.30 23.42
N LEU A 113 6.97 -4.60 22.12
CA LEU A 113 7.54 -5.85 21.60
C LEU A 113 9.05 -5.93 21.81
N ILE A 114 9.79 -4.84 21.57
CA ILE A 114 11.24 -4.79 21.82
C ILE A 114 11.54 -4.98 23.31
N ASP A 115 10.74 -4.38 24.20
CA ASP A 115 10.91 -4.58 25.64
C ASP A 115 10.58 -6.01 26.07
N ALA A 116 9.54 -6.62 25.50
CA ALA A 116 9.22 -8.03 25.71
C ALA A 116 10.38 -8.93 25.25
N MET A 117 10.97 -8.68 24.07
CA MET A 117 12.15 -9.39 23.58
C MET A 117 13.35 -9.28 24.53
N ARG A 118 13.58 -8.08 25.09
CA ARG A 118 14.63 -7.86 26.09
C ARG A 118 14.37 -8.71 27.35
N LEU A 119 13.14 -8.72 27.84
CA LEU A 119 12.75 -9.53 29.02
C LEU A 119 12.92 -11.03 28.76
N THR A 120 12.52 -11.53 27.58
CA THR A 120 12.71 -12.94 27.20
C THR A 120 14.20 -13.30 27.10
N GLN A 121 15.04 -12.41 26.57
CA GLN A 121 16.50 -12.60 26.55
C GLN A 121 17.11 -12.62 27.96
N GLU A 122 16.65 -11.73 28.84
CA GLU A 122 17.08 -11.69 30.24
C GLU A 122 16.66 -12.98 30.97
N ALA A 123 15.42 -13.45 30.79
CA ALA A 123 14.93 -14.69 31.37
C ALA A 123 15.71 -15.92 30.87
N MET A 124 16.03 -15.96 29.57
CA MET A 124 16.85 -17.02 28.98
C MET A 124 18.28 -17.04 29.55
N SER A 125 18.84 -15.88 29.89
CA SER A 125 20.18 -15.76 30.50
C SER A 125 20.21 -16.19 31.97
N GLN A 126 19.05 -16.25 32.62
CA GLN A 126 18.89 -16.75 33.97
C GLN A 126 18.75 -18.28 33.94
N PRO A 127 19.23 -18.98 34.99
CA PRO A 127 18.93 -20.39 35.14
C PRO A 127 17.41 -20.57 35.23
N PRO A 128 16.86 -21.70 34.74
CA PRO A 128 15.46 -22.01 34.92
C PRO A 128 15.11 -21.95 36.41
N PRO A 129 13.85 -21.63 36.76
CA PRO A 129 13.38 -21.75 38.12
C PRO A 129 13.44 -23.23 38.54
N VAL A 130 14.60 -23.66 39.04
CA VAL A 130 14.80 -25.01 39.56
C VAL A 130 14.20 -25.07 40.95
N ASP A 131 13.48 -26.16 41.26
CA ASP A 131 13.06 -26.45 42.62
C ASP A 131 14.27 -26.45 43.55
N ALA A 132 14.16 -25.80 44.72
CA ALA A 132 15.26 -25.67 45.67
C ALA A 132 15.83 -27.03 46.12
N GLU A 133 15.07 -28.12 45.98
CA GLU A 133 15.51 -29.50 46.21
C GLU A 133 16.44 -30.06 45.12
N ALA A 134 16.22 -29.74 43.84
CA ALA A 134 17.08 -30.19 42.75
C ALA A 134 18.48 -29.55 42.84
N LEU A 135 18.55 -28.29 43.26
CA LEU A 135 19.82 -27.60 43.51
C LEU A 135 20.58 -28.18 44.71
N ARG A 136 19.86 -28.67 45.74
CA ARG A 136 20.45 -29.35 46.91
C ARG A 136 20.98 -30.74 46.57
N LEU A 137 20.33 -31.45 45.66
CA LEU A 137 20.76 -32.77 45.17
C LEU A 137 21.90 -32.70 44.15
N GLY A 138 22.09 -31.55 43.48
CA GLY A 138 23.23 -31.27 42.60
C GLY A 138 24.54 -30.95 43.34
N GLN A 139 24.52 -30.74 44.67
CA GLN A 139 25.76 -30.72 45.46
C GLN A 139 26.35 -32.13 45.49
N GLU A 140 27.67 -32.25 45.29
CA GLU A 140 28.37 -33.54 45.40
C GLU A 140 27.89 -34.28 46.65
N PRO A 141 27.62 -35.60 46.56
CA PRO A 141 27.18 -36.36 47.71
C PRO A 141 28.22 -36.15 48.82
N ARG A 142 27.83 -35.45 49.88
CA ARG A 142 28.65 -35.35 51.08
C ARG A 142 28.61 -36.71 51.74
N LEU A 143 29.55 -37.55 51.35
CA LEU A 143 29.87 -38.79 52.03
C LEU A 143 30.09 -38.42 53.50
N ASN A 144 29.33 -39.05 54.40
CA ASN A 144 29.53 -38.87 55.83
C ASN A 144 31.01 -39.08 56.14
N VAL A 145 31.56 -38.15 56.92
CA VAL A 145 32.94 -38.10 57.42
C VAL A 145 33.49 -39.51 57.72
N GLY A 146 34.39 -40.05 56.88
CA GLY A 146 35.12 -41.26 57.27
C GLY A 146 35.78 -42.19 56.25
N GLY A 147 36.10 -41.85 54.99
CA GLY A 147 36.77 -42.84 54.12
C GLY A 147 37.51 -42.33 52.90
N ALA A 148 38.84 -42.26 52.97
CA ALA A 148 39.72 -41.85 51.86
C ALA A 148 39.99 -42.95 50.80
N THR A 149 39.22 -44.05 50.77
CA THR A 149 39.61 -45.28 50.06
C THR A 149 38.65 -45.78 48.97
N GLY A 150 37.56 -45.07 48.66
CA GLY A 150 36.65 -45.44 47.55
C GLY A 150 35.84 -46.75 47.76
N GLN A 151 36.07 -47.48 48.86
CA GLN A 151 35.31 -48.69 49.21
C GLN A 151 33.85 -48.40 49.63
N GLU A 152 33.54 -47.16 50.03
CA GLU A 152 32.18 -46.75 50.39
C GLU A 152 31.24 -46.64 49.17
N LEU A 153 31.81 -46.42 47.97
CA LEU A 153 31.08 -46.44 46.68
C LEU A 153 30.69 -47.87 46.25
N ALA A 154 31.33 -48.90 46.82
CA ALA A 154 31.04 -50.30 46.55
C ALA A 154 29.97 -50.88 47.50
N THR A 155 29.22 -50.03 48.21
CA THR A 155 28.06 -50.41 49.01
C THR A 155 26.76 -50.16 48.23
N GLU A 156 25.71 -50.93 48.52
CA GLU A 156 24.40 -50.79 47.87
C GLU A 156 23.81 -49.38 48.10
N ASP A 157 24.04 -48.81 49.27
CA ASP A 157 23.65 -47.43 49.63
C ASP A 157 24.44 -46.37 48.85
N GLY A 158 25.76 -46.57 48.65
CA GLY A 158 26.60 -45.68 47.84
C GLY A 158 26.20 -45.66 46.37
N LEU A 159 25.87 -46.83 45.80
CA LEU A 159 25.37 -46.94 44.42
C LEU A 159 24.03 -46.22 44.27
N LYS A 160 23.10 -46.39 45.22
CA LYS A 160 21.80 -45.71 45.22
C LYS A 160 21.94 -44.19 45.30
N ALA A 161 22.84 -43.67 46.14
CA ALA A 161 23.11 -42.24 46.25
C ALA A 161 23.71 -41.66 44.94
N MET A 162 24.62 -42.39 44.28
CA MET A 162 25.16 -41.97 42.97
C MET A 162 24.09 -41.98 41.88
N THR A 163 23.23 -42.99 41.82
CA THR A 163 22.12 -43.03 40.86
C THR A 163 21.17 -41.86 41.06
N GLN A 164 20.78 -41.57 42.31
CA GLN A 164 19.94 -40.42 42.64
C GLN A 164 20.58 -39.08 42.24
N HIS A 165 21.88 -38.94 42.45
CA HIS A 165 22.61 -37.74 42.02
C HIS A 165 22.69 -37.62 40.49
N ALA A 166 22.97 -38.72 39.79
CA ALA A 166 22.98 -38.76 38.33
C ALA A 166 21.60 -38.42 37.72
N ASP A 167 20.53 -38.96 38.31
CA ASP A 167 19.15 -38.67 37.90
C ASP A 167 18.79 -37.20 38.16
N ALA A 168 19.21 -36.63 39.30
CA ALA A 168 19.00 -35.21 39.60
C ALA A 168 19.75 -34.28 38.64
N LEU A 169 21.01 -34.61 38.31
CA LEU A 169 21.80 -33.87 37.30
C LEU A 169 21.14 -33.92 35.93
N LYS A 170 20.66 -35.10 35.52
CA LYS A 170 19.94 -35.26 34.25
C LYS A 170 18.65 -34.43 34.24
N ALA A 171 17.85 -34.49 35.30
CA ALA A 171 16.63 -33.69 35.41
C ALA A 171 16.91 -32.19 35.35
N SER A 172 17.97 -31.71 36.01
CA SER A 172 18.39 -30.30 35.93
C SER A 172 18.87 -29.92 34.52
N ALA A 173 19.60 -30.79 33.83
CA ALA A 173 20.04 -30.55 32.46
C ALA A 173 18.86 -30.53 31.47
N ASP A 174 17.92 -31.47 31.60
CA ASP A 174 16.71 -31.53 30.78
C ASP A 174 15.85 -30.26 31.00
N ALA A 175 15.72 -29.78 32.25
CA ALA A 175 15.04 -28.54 32.57
C ALA A 175 15.72 -27.31 31.93
N GLN A 176 17.07 -27.25 31.97
CA GLN A 176 17.83 -26.18 31.31
C GLN A 176 17.62 -26.18 29.78
N VAL A 177 17.65 -27.36 29.16
CA VAL A 177 17.42 -27.50 27.71
C VAL A 177 16.01 -27.08 27.34
N ALA A 178 15.00 -27.50 28.11
CA ALA A 178 13.61 -27.10 27.90
C ALA A 178 13.43 -25.59 28.02
N TRP A 179 14.01 -24.97 29.06
CA TRP A 179 13.98 -23.53 29.29
C TRP A 179 14.58 -22.73 28.13
N ILE A 180 15.79 -23.10 27.70
CA ILE A 180 16.46 -22.45 26.57
C ILE A 180 15.62 -22.59 25.31
N LYS A 181 15.04 -23.77 25.07
CA LYS A 181 14.22 -24.03 23.88
C LYS A 181 12.95 -23.18 23.87
N GLU A 182 12.21 -23.15 24.97
CA GLU A 182 10.99 -22.34 25.13
C GLU A 182 11.27 -20.85 24.84
N HIS A 183 12.29 -20.28 25.48
CA HIS A 183 12.64 -18.88 25.28
C HIS A 183 13.21 -18.60 23.88
N SER A 184 13.91 -19.57 23.27
CA SER A 184 14.38 -19.45 21.89
C SER A 184 13.23 -19.45 20.89
N ASP A 185 12.22 -20.30 21.12
CA ASP A 185 11.02 -20.37 20.28
C ASP A 185 10.21 -19.06 20.41
N GLU A 186 10.02 -18.56 21.63
CA GLU A 186 9.35 -17.28 21.90
C GLU A 186 10.08 -16.10 21.25
N LEU A 187 11.42 -16.00 21.40
CA LEU A 187 12.22 -14.98 20.71
C LEU A 187 12.07 -15.08 19.19
N GLY A 188 11.96 -16.30 18.65
CA GLY A 188 11.69 -16.54 17.24
C GLY A 188 10.34 -15.96 16.80
N ASP A 189 9.30 -16.12 17.60
CA ASP A 189 7.97 -15.55 17.32
C ASP A 189 7.95 -14.02 17.44
N GLN A 190 8.58 -13.48 18.47
CA GLN A 190 8.71 -12.03 18.67
C GLN A 190 9.52 -11.39 17.52
N ALA A 191 10.62 -12.01 17.09
CA ALA A 191 11.40 -11.53 15.95
C ALA A 191 10.59 -11.56 14.63
N ARG A 192 9.76 -12.60 14.43
CA ARG A 192 8.83 -12.67 13.30
C ARG A 192 7.79 -11.54 13.38
N ALA A 193 7.25 -11.25 14.56
CA ALA A 193 6.33 -10.13 14.75
C ALA A 193 7.00 -8.79 14.43
N LEU A 194 8.22 -8.57 14.93
CA LEU A 194 8.98 -7.34 14.69
C LEU A 194 9.25 -7.13 13.19
N ALA A 195 9.58 -8.20 12.46
CA ALA A 195 9.75 -8.15 11.02
C ALA A 195 8.45 -7.70 10.31
N ARG A 196 7.28 -8.18 10.75
CA ARG A 196 5.97 -7.74 10.20
C ARG A 196 5.70 -6.27 10.44
N PHE A 197 6.03 -5.74 11.63
CA PHE A 197 5.90 -4.29 11.90
C PHE A 197 6.78 -3.46 10.96
N HIS A 198 8.02 -3.88 10.70
CA HIS A 198 8.88 -3.20 9.74
C HIS A 198 8.36 -3.31 8.30
N GLN A 199 7.80 -4.46 7.92
CA GLN A 199 7.20 -4.65 6.60
C GLN A 199 5.96 -3.78 6.39
N GLU A 200 5.09 -3.65 7.41
CA GLU A 200 3.94 -2.75 7.36
C GLU A 200 4.39 -1.28 7.18
N LYS A 201 5.37 -0.83 7.97
CA LYS A 201 5.93 0.53 7.84
C LYS A 201 6.51 0.78 6.45
N ALA A 202 7.24 -0.18 5.89
CA ALA A 202 7.75 -0.08 4.52
C ALA A 202 6.61 0.00 3.49
N SER A 203 5.55 -0.80 3.67
CA SER A 203 4.34 -0.76 2.83
C SER A 203 3.66 0.61 2.88
N ALA A 204 3.52 1.21 4.06
CA ALA A 204 2.93 2.54 4.23
C ALA A 204 3.72 3.61 3.47
N LEU A 205 5.05 3.59 3.60
CA LEU A 205 5.94 4.52 2.89
C LEU A 205 5.85 4.34 1.36
N LEU A 206 5.82 3.10 0.89
CA LEU A 206 5.68 2.79 -0.54
C LEU A 206 4.32 3.24 -1.09
N ALA A 207 3.23 3.02 -0.34
CA ALA A 207 1.89 3.46 -0.71
C ALA A 207 1.82 4.99 -0.82
N ASN A 208 2.36 5.71 0.16
CA ASN A 208 2.44 7.17 0.13
C ASN A 208 3.25 7.68 -1.09
N ALA A 209 4.39 7.07 -1.38
CA ALA A 209 5.21 7.44 -2.54
C ALA A 209 4.48 7.18 -3.87
N LYS A 210 3.76 6.05 -3.99
CA LYS A 210 2.94 5.74 -5.18
C LYS A 210 1.83 6.77 -5.39
N ASN A 211 1.13 7.17 -4.32
CA ASN A 211 0.08 8.17 -4.40
C ASN A 211 0.62 9.52 -4.88
N GLN A 212 1.75 9.97 -4.32
CA GLN A 212 2.42 11.19 -4.76
C GLN A 212 2.78 11.16 -6.25
N LEU A 213 3.30 10.04 -6.75
CA LEU A 213 3.58 9.88 -8.18
C LEU A 213 2.30 9.95 -9.03
N SER A 214 1.22 9.30 -8.59
CA SER A 214 -0.05 9.32 -9.32
C SER A 214 -0.68 10.72 -9.40
N ASP A 215 -0.53 11.51 -8.34
CA ASP A 215 -1.02 12.90 -8.30
C ASP A 215 -0.19 13.79 -9.22
N LEU A 216 1.12 13.57 -9.30
CA LEU A 216 1.99 14.24 -10.27
C LEU A 216 1.60 13.90 -11.72
N ASP A 217 1.27 12.64 -12.01
CA ASP A 217 0.82 12.24 -13.34
C ASP A 217 -0.51 12.92 -13.73
N ARG A 218 -1.45 13.03 -12.77
CA ARG A 218 -2.70 13.78 -12.97
C ARG A 218 -2.44 15.26 -13.21
N LEU A 219 -1.56 15.89 -12.42
CA LEU A 219 -1.15 17.27 -12.60
C LEU A 219 -0.54 17.49 -13.98
N ARG A 220 0.35 16.59 -14.43
CA ARG A 220 0.93 16.64 -15.78
C ARG A 220 -0.17 16.57 -16.85
N GLY A 221 -1.13 15.66 -16.72
CA GLY A 221 -2.26 15.56 -17.65
C GLY A 221 -3.10 16.85 -17.71
N MET A 222 -3.36 17.48 -16.57
CA MET A 222 -4.06 18.77 -16.51
C MET A 222 -3.27 19.89 -17.19
N VAL A 223 -1.94 19.94 -16.99
CA VAL A 223 -1.06 20.90 -17.66
C VAL A 223 -1.10 20.67 -19.17
N THR A 224 -0.96 19.43 -19.64
CA THR A 224 -1.06 19.09 -21.07
C THR A 224 -2.41 19.51 -21.66
N ASN A 225 -3.51 19.28 -20.96
CA ASN A 225 -4.83 19.74 -21.41
C ASN A 225 -4.88 21.28 -21.50
N LEU A 226 -4.28 21.99 -20.56
CA LEU A 226 -4.21 23.46 -20.58
C LEU A 226 -3.32 24.00 -21.70
N GLU A 227 -2.22 23.32 -22.02
CA GLU A 227 -1.36 23.63 -23.17
C GLU A 227 -2.17 23.63 -24.48
N ILE A 228 -3.07 22.67 -24.65
CA ILE A 228 -3.99 22.62 -25.80
C ILE A 228 -4.88 23.87 -25.87
N TYR A 229 -5.48 24.29 -24.74
CA TYR A 229 -6.34 25.48 -24.71
C TYR A 229 -5.59 26.79 -24.96
N THR A 230 -4.32 26.86 -24.59
CA THR A 230 -3.47 28.04 -24.81
C THR A 230 -2.87 28.07 -26.21
N GLY A 231 -3.12 27.03 -27.02
CA GLY A 231 -2.54 26.88 -28.36
C GLY A 231 -1.04 26.53 -28.33
N GLN A 232 -0.50 26.21 -27.14
CA GLN A 232 0.90 25.85 -26.99
C GLN A 232 1.12 24.46 -27.60
N GLY A 233 2.01 24.38 -28.60
CA GLY A 233 2.24 23.15 -29.37
C GLY A 233 1.24 22.91 -30.50
N VAL A 234 0.34 23.87 -30.78
CA VAL A 234 -0.53 23.81 -31.96
C VAL A 234 0.19 24.45 -33.15
N GLU A 235 0.59 23.61 -34.10
CA GLU A 235 1.09 24.07 -35.40
C GLU A 235 -0.04 24.08 -36.43
N VAL A 236 -0.25 25.25 -37.05
CA VAL A 236 -1.20 25.40 -38.15
C VAL A 236 -0.42 25.45 -39.45
N LEU A 237 -0.51 24.39 -40.24
CA LEU A 237 0.07 24.35 -41.56
C LEU A 237 -1.03 24.49 -42.63
N PRO A 238 -1.00 25.55 -43.46
CA PRO A 238 -1.92 25.66 -44.59
C PRO A 238 -1.56 24.63 -45.67
N LEU A 239 -2.48 23.69 -45.93
CA LEU A 239 -2.29 22.63 -46.93
C LEU A 239 -2.85 22.99 -48.32
N ALA A 240 -3.99 23.69 -48.37
CA ALA A 240 -4.64 24.11 -49.59
C ALA A 240 -5.39 25.44 -49.38
N ASN A 241 -5.57 26.21 -50.46
CA ASN A 241 -6.37 27.43 -50.46
C ASN A 241 -7.68 27.21 -51.22
N GLY A 242 -8.78 27.75 -50.70
CA GLY A 242 -10.11 27.67 -51.32
C GLY A 242 -10.88 28.99 -51.20
N GLU A 243 -12.12 29.00 -51.69
CA GLU A 243 -12.98 30.17 -51.53
C GLU A 243 -13.42 30.34 -50.06
N PRO A 244 -13.25 31.53 -49.46
CA PRO A 244 -13.70 31.78 -48.10
C PRO A 244 -15.23 31.63 -47.98
N ALA A 245 -15.69 30.88 -46.96
CA ALA A 245 -17.10 30.81 -46.61
C ALA A 245 -17.65 32.18 -46.14
N ALA A 246 -18.96 32.39 -46.31
CA ALA A 246 -19.63 33.59 -45.84
C ALA A 246 -19.56 33.73 -44.31
N ARG A 247 -19.57 34.97 -43.81
CA ARG A 247 -19.34 35.25 -42.38
C ARG A 247 -20.45 34.73 -41.46
N ASP A 248 -21.66 34.66 -42.00
CA ASP A 248 -22.88 34.16 -41.38
C ASP A 248 -23.03 32.64 -41.47
N GLU A 249 -22.21 31.96 -42.27
CA GLU A 249 -22.21 30.50 -42.35
C GLU A 249 -21.78 29.89 -40.99
N PRO A 250 -22.57 28.95 -40.42
CA PRO A 250 -22.25 28.33 -39.15
C PRO A 250 -21.01 27.45 -39.27
N LEU A 251 -20.16 27.47 -38.24
CA LEU A 251 -19.06 26.52 -38.13
C LEU A 251 -19.60 25.14 -37.74
N VAL A 252 -19.40 24.15 -38.60
CA VAL A 252 -19.82 22.76 -38.35
C VAL A 252 -18.63 21.97 -37.82
N ILE A 253 -18.76 21.38 -36.63
CA ILE A 253 -17.74 20.50 -36.05
C ILE A 253 -18.25 19.07 -36.14
N TYR A 254 -17.49 18.22 -36.81
CA TYR A 254 -17.81 16.80 -36.97
C TYR A 254 -17.30 15.99 -35.77
N GLN A 255 -18.10 15.03 -35.30
CA GLN A 255 -17.73 14.16 -34.17
C GLN A 255 -16.86 12.98 -34.58
N ASP A 256 -16.94 12.57 -35.85
CA ASP A 256 -16.23 11.40 -36.35
C ASP A 256 -14.73 11.68 -36.50
N LEU A 257 -13.92 10.71 -36.08
CA LEU A 257 -12.48 10.71 -36.24
C LEU A 257 -12.12 9.92 -37.50
N LEU A 258 -11.74 10.65 -38.56
CA LEU A 258 -11.41 10.02 -39.84
C LEU A 258 -9.98 9.47 -39.85
N SER A 259 -9.79 8.30 -40.45
CA SER A 259 -8.47 7.78 -40.78
C SER A 259 -7.97 8.50 -42.04
N PHE A 260 -7.00 9.39 -41.88
CA PHE A 260 -6.64 10.32 -42.95
C PHE A 260 -6.03 9.62 -44.17
N ASP A 261 -5.31 8.52 -43.96
CA ASP A 261 -4.71 7.73 -45.03
C ASP A 261 -5.74 6.90 -45.83
N GLU A 262 -6.85 6.48 -45.19
CA GLU A 262 -7.96 5.79 -45.87
C GLU A 262 -8.77 6.76 -46.73
N GLU A 263 -9.05 7.96 -46.23
CA GLU A 263 -9.80 8.96 -47.01
C GLU A 263 -9.04 9.42 -48.25
N LEU A 264 -7.72 9.61 -48.13
CA LEU A 264 -6.89 10.09 -49.24
C LEU A 264 -6.55 8.99 -50.27
N LEU A 265 -6.65 7.71 -49.90
CA LEU A 265 -6.29 6.55 -50.74
C LEU A 265 -4.90 6.65 -51.41
N LEU A 266 -3.94 7.31 -50.74
CA LEU A 266 -2.58 7.51 -51.25
C LEU A 266 -1.58 6.53 -50.60
N CYS A 267 -0.60 6.10 -51.39
CA CYS A 267 0.53 5.25 -50.95
C CYS A 267 0.10 3.96 -50.23
N LEU A 268 -1.06 3.38 -50.60
CA LEU A 268 -1.59 2.16 -50.01
C LEU A 268 -0.63 0.97 -50.16
N ASP A 269 0.10 0.93 -51.28
CA ASP A 269 1.16 -0.03 -51.61
C ASP A 269 2.40 0.08 -50.69
N GLN A 270 2.62 1.22 -50.05
CA GLN A 270 3.73 1.50 -49.14
C GLN A 270 3.29 1.50 -47.67
N GLY A 271 2.09 0.96 -47.39
CA GLY A 271 1.53 0.95 -46.05
C GLY A 271 0.97 2.30 -45.64
N GLY A 272 0.38 3.07 -46.57
CA GLY A 272 -0.38 4.30 -46.34
C GLY A 272 0.44 5.54 -45.96
N LEU A 273 -0.22 6.70 -45.89
CA LEU A 273 0.38 7.97 -45.49
C LEU A 273 0.75 8.02 -43.99
N ASP A 274 1.71 8.89 -43.66
CA ASP A 274 2.11 9.26 -42.30
C ASP A 274 2.32 10.78 -42.21
N HIS A 275 2.36 11.32 -41.00
CA HIS A 275 2.46 12.73 -40.67
C HIS A 275 3.68 13.46 -41.26
N THR A 276 4.70 12.72 -41.71
CA THR A 276 5.91 13.27 -42.35
C THR A 276 5.73 13.58 -43.84
N MET A 277 4.70 13.02 -44.50
CA MET A 277 4.47 13.16 -45.95
C MET A 277 3.47 14.28 -46.30
N VAL A 278 3.69 15.44 -45.68
CA VAL A 278 2.83 16.63 -45.75
C VAL A 278 2.60 17.12 -47.18
N ASP A 279 3.64 17.15 -48.02
CA ASP A 279 3.53 17.64 -49.40
C ASP A 279 2.59 16.78 -50.27
N GLN A 280 2.55 15.47 -50.01
CA GLN A 280 1.67 14.54 -50.73
C GLN A 280 0.22 14.72 -50.30
N VAL A 281 -0.01 14.96 -49.01
CA VAL A 281 -1.33 15.30 -48.46
C VAL A 281 -1.82 16.62 -49.04
N ALA A 282 -0.99 17.67 -49.04
CA ALA A 282 -1.34 18.97 -49.59
C ALA A 282 -1.78 18.86 -51.06
N LYS A 283 -1.03 18.09 -51.86
CA LYS A 283 -1.37 17.83 -53.26
C LYS A 283 -2.68 17.07 -53.44
N ALA A 284 -2.99 16.12 -52.57
CA ALA A 284 -4.25 15.37 -52.62
C ALA A 284 -5.47 16.27 -52.35
N LEU A 285 -5.33 17.17 -51.38
CA LEU A 285 -6.37 18.11 -50.96
C LEU A 285 -6.61 19.25 -51.95
N GLU A 286 -5.84 19.35 -53.03
CA GLU A 286 -6.16 20.24 -54.15
C GLU A 286 -7.45 19.82 -54.87
N ASP A 287 -7.86 18.54 -54.79
CA ASP A 287 -9.12 18.06 -55.35
C ASP A 287 -10.32 18.49 -54.47
N PRO A 288 -11.18 19.42 -54.94
CA PRO A 288 -12.30 19.91 -54.15
C PRO A 288 -13.40 18.85 -53.94
N ALA A 289 -13.42 17.76 -54.70
CA ALA A 289 -14.36 16.66 -54.47
C ALA A 289 -13.95 15.85 -53.22
N LEU A 290 -12.65 15.60 -53.05
CA LEU A 290 -12.09 14.89 -51.90
C LEU A 290 -12.27 15.69 -50.61
N VAL A 291 -12.00 16.99 -50.65
CA VAL A 291 -12.24 17.87 -49.50
C VAL A 291 -13.72 17.89 -49.10
N ARG A 292 -14.65 17.87 -50.07
CA ARG A 292 -16.10 17.83 -49.79
C ARG A 292 -16.58 16.48 -49.26
N GLN A 293 -15.89 15.39 -49.56
CA GLN A 293 -16.17 14.08 -48.97
C GLN A 293 -15.84 14.11 -47.46
N MET A 294 -14.69 14.69 -47.09
CA MET A 294 -14.25 14.76 -45.70
C MET A 294 -14.94 15.87 -44.89
N ILE A 295 -15.17 17.02 -45.52
CA ILE A 295 -15.78 18.21 -44.92
C ILE A 295 -16.88 18.73 -45.85
N PRO A 296 -18.11 18.17 -45.76
CA PRO A 296 -19.21 18.59 -46.63
C PRO A 296 -19.67 20.04 -46.44
N SER A 297 -19.52 20.58 -45.23
CA SER A 297 -19.91 21.97 -44.92
C SER A 297 -18.92 22.96 -45.53
N PRO A 298 -19.38 24.11 -46.07
CA PRO A 298 -18.51 25.19 -46.52
C PRO A 298 -17.59 25.73 -45.41
N ARG A 299 -18.01 25.61 -44.15
CA ARG A 299 -17.24 26.00 -42.97
C ARG A 299 -17.27 24.87 -41.95
N GLY A 300 -16.26 24.01 -42.00
CA GLY A 300 -16.21 22.80 -41.16
C GLY A 300 -14.86 22.53 -40.53
N VAL A 301 -14.88 21.79 -39.42
CA VAL A 301 -13.70 21.21 -38.75
C VAL A 301 -13.96 19.73 -38.53
N VAL A 302 -13.05 18.90 -39.00
CA VAL A 302 -13.06 17.45 -38.81
C VAL A 302 -11.77 17.02 -38.12
N LEU A 303 -11.86 16.02 -37.25
CA LEU A 303 -10.70 15.42 -36.62
C LEU A 303 -10.20 14.28 -37.51
N VAL A 304 -8.89 14.27 -37.74
CA VAL A 304 -8.24 13.23 -38.54
C VAL A 304 -7.08 12.62 -37.76
N ARG A 305 -6.82 11.33 -37.98
CA ARG A 305 -5.62 10.64 -37.47
C ARG A 305 -4.96 9.83 -38.57
N PHE A 306 -3.64 9.72 -38.54
CA PHE A 306 -2.95 8.67 -39.27
C PHE A 306 -3.04 7.36 -38.47
N ARG A 307 -3.28 6.24 -39.15
CA ARG A 307 -3.25 4.92 -38.51
C ARG A 307 -1.82 4.56 -38.11
N GLY A 308 -1.61 4.10 -36.87
CA GLY A 308 -0.32 3.61 -36.38
C GLY A 308 -0.20 2.09 -36.48
N GLY A 309 0.95 1.59 -36.93
CA GLY A 309 1.23 0.14 -37.02
C GLY A 309 0.74 -0.55 -38.30
N TYR A 310 0.90 -1.89 -38.35
CA TYR A 310 0.69 -2.75 -39.54
C TYR A 310 -0.69 -2.49 -40.17
N LYS A 311 -0.67 -2.04 -41.43
CA LYS A 311 -1.86 -1.64 -42.19
C LYS A 311 -2.27 -2.80 -43.10
N GLU A 312 -3.19 -3.65 -42.63
CA GLU A 312 -3.85 -4.62 -43.50
C GLU A 312 -5.00 -3.93 -44.24
N PHE A 313 -5.09 -4.22 -45.54
CA PHE A 313 -6.18 -3.81 -46.44
C PHE A 313 -7.00 -5.04 -46.81
#